data_AF-A0A0C3BDL8-F1
#
_entry.id   AF-A0A0C3BDL8-F1
#
_cell.length_a   1.000
_cell.length_b   1.000
_cell.length_c   1.000
_cell.angle_alpha   90.00
_cell.angle_beta   90.00
_cell.angle_gamma   90.00
#
_symmetry.space_group_name_H-M   'P 1'
#
loop_
_entity.id
_entity.type
_entity.pdbx_description
1 polymer ?
#
loop_
_entity_poly.entity_id
_entity_poly.type
_entity_poly.pdbx_seq_one_letter_code
_entity_poly.pdbx_strand_id
1 'polypeptide(L)' 'MSIPRIKGPYNVGLTYCKVPIEKRRFGSAKFKQTREPAFVLEEVAFQVFYPCESSKNSRFGTNWLDK' A
#
# COMPACT_ATOMS: atom_id res chain seq x y z
N MET A 1 5.91 -16.53 12.96
CA MET A 1 4.72 -16.88 12.17
C MET A 1 5.00 -16.51 10.73
N SER A 2 5.10 -17.49 9.82
CA SER A 2 5.23 -17.23 8.38
C SER A 2 3.85 -17.20 7.74
N ILE A 3 3.65 -16.29 6.79
CA ILE A 3 2.43 -16.26 5.98
C ILE A 3 2.43 -17.52 5.10
N PRO A 4 1.32 -18.28 5.03
CA PRO A 4 1.26 -19.48 4.22
C PRO A 4 1.44 -19.17 2.74
N ARG A 5 2.19 -20.02 2.02
CA ARG A 5 2.28 -19.93 0.56
C ARG A 5 0.92 -20.27 -0.05
N ILE A 6 0.44 -19.40 -0.92
CA ILE A 6 -0.76 -19.66 -1.74
C ILE A 6 -0.49 -20.89 -2.60
N LYS A 7 -1.42 -21.86 -2.55
CA LYS A 7 -1.37 -23.07 -3.37
C LYS A 7 -2.16 -22.81 -4.65
N GLY A 8 -1.51 -22.87 -5.80
CA GLY A 8 -2.13 -22.63 -7.10
C GLY A 8 -1.15 -22.88 -8.24
N PRO A 9 -1.64 -22.88 -9.50
CA PRO A 9 -0.81 -23.18 -10.67
C PRO A 9 0.17 -22.04 -11.04
N TYR A 10 0.01 -20.86 -10.43
CA TYR A 10 0.81 -19.67 -10.74
C TYR A 10 1.69 -19.26 -9.56
N ASN A 11 2.89 -18.75 -9.87
CA ASN A 11 3.63 -17.95 -8.92
C ASN A 11 2.92 -16.60 -8.73
N VAL A 12 3.03 -16.01 -7.53
CA VAL A 12 2.40 -14.73 -7.21
C VAL A 12 3.48 -13.67 -7.06
N GLY A 13 3.42 -12.66 -7.93
CA GLY A 13 4.15 -11.41 -7.79
C GLY A 13 3.40 -10.45 -6.87
N LEU A 14 4.13 -9.53 -6.27
CA LEU A 14 3.60 -8.43 -5.48
C LEU A 14 4.20 -7.13 -6.00
N THR A 15 3.34 -6.15 -6.27
CA THR A 15 3.76 -4.77 -6.51
C THR A 15 3.00 -3.83 -5.59
N TYR A 16 3.55 -2.64 -5.41
CA TYR A 16 2.97 -1.60 -4.58
C TYR A 16 2.73 -0.37 -5.45
N CYS A 17 1.52 0.18 -5.36
CA CYS A 17 1.11 1.34 -6.14
C CYS A 17 0.60 2.42 -5.20
N LYS A 18 1.10 3.64 -5.37
CA LYS A 18 0.52 4.85 -4.78
C LYS A 18 -0.14 5.64 -5.90
N VAL A 19 -1.38 6.04 -5.70
CA VAL A 19 -2.15 6.79 -6.68
C VAL A 19 -2.71 8.04 -6.00
N PRO A 20 -2.43 9.24 -6.53
CA PRO A 20 -3.05 10.46 -6.06
C PRO A 20 -4.55 10.42 -6.35
N ILE A 21 -5.35 10.92 -5.42
CA ILE A 21 -6.80 11.01 -5.57
C ILE A 21 -7.27 12.44 -5.35
N GLU A 22 -8.51 12.72 -5.77
CA GLU A 22 -9.18 13.95 -5.39
C GLU A 22 -9.27 14.05 -3.87
N LYS A 23 -8.88 15.22 -3.31
CA LYS A 23 -8.79 15.43 -1.87
C LYS A 23 -10.15 15.21 -1.21
N ARG A 24 -10.20 14.24 -0.29
CA ARG A 24 -11.41 13.97 0.51
C ARG A 24 -11.17 14.34 1.96
N ARG A 25 -12.05 15.16 2.51
CA ARG A 25 -12.00 15.57 3.93
C ARG A 25 -12.74 14.55 4.77
N PHE A 26 -12.12 14.11 5.86
CA PHE A 26 -12.73 13.20 6.82
C PHE A 26 -12.96 13.93 8.15
N GLY A 27 -14.22 14.16 8.49
CA GLY A 27 -14.59 14.87 9.70
C GLY A 27 -14.38 16.40 9.63
N SER A 28 -14.74 17.07 10.73
CA SER A 28 -14.73 18.54 10.84
C SER A 28 -13.52 19.08 11.61
N ALA A 29 -12.63 18.21 12.06
CA ALA A 29 -11.44 18.60 12.82
C ALA A 29 -10.51 19.48 11.98
N LYS A 30 -10.02 20.57 12.58
CA LYS A 30 -9.13 21.54 11.94
C LYS A 30 -7.96 21.85 12.85
N PHE A 31 -6.81 22.15 12.26
CA PHE A 31 -5.67 22.67 13.02
C PHE A 31 -6.02 24.05 13.59
N LYS A 32 -5.73 24.27 14.88
CA LYS A 32 -6.09 25.53 15.57
C LYS A 32 -5.44 26.77 14.94
N GLN A 33 -4.18 26.63 14.48
CA GLN A 33 -3.38 27.73 13.95
C GLN A 33 -3.74 28.06 12.49
N THR A 34 -3.83 27.05 11.62
CA THR A 34 -4.03 27.25 10.17
C THR A 34 -5.49 27.19 9.74
N ARG A 35 -6.39 26.68 10.60
CA ARG A 35 -7.80 26.35 10.29
C ARG A 35 -7.98 25.37 9.13
N GLU A 36 -6.89 24.74 8.67
CA GLU A 36 -6.95 23.72 7.63
C GLU A 36 -7.52 22.40 8.19
N PRO A 37 -8.17 21.58 7.34
CA PRO A 37 -8.68 20.29 7.78
C PRO A 37 -7.55 19.40 8.30
N ALA A 38 -7.75 18.81 9.48
CA ALA A 38 -6.73 17.95 10.11
C ALA A 38 -6.60 16.58 9.43
N PHE A 39 -7.68 16.12 8.78
CA PHE A 39 -7.71 14.83 8.10
C PHE A 39 -8.16 15.02 6.66
N VAL A 40 -7.20 14.89 5.74
CA VAL A 40 -7.43 14.91 4.29
C VAL A 40 -6.77 13.67 3.71
N LEU A 41 -7.55 12.93 2.93
CA LEU A 41 -7.03 11.85 2.11
C LEU A 41 -6.70 12.40 0.72
N GLU A 42 -5.44 12.27 0.35
CA GLU A 42 -4.90 12.79 -0.92
C GLU A 42 -4.32 11.69 -1.79
N GLU A 43 -3.99 10.55 -1.20
CA GLU A 43 -3.40 9.40 -1.88
C GLU A 43 -4.02 8.11 -1.37
N VAL A 44 -4.09 7.11 -2.25
CA VAL A 44 -4.41 5.75 -1.87
C VAL A 44 -3.26 4.85 -2.26
N ALA A 45 -2.97 3.88 -1.40
CA ALA A 45 -1.96 2.87 -1.62
C ALA A 45 -2.61 1.49 -1.74
N PHE A 46 -2.18 0.72 -2.73
CA PHE A 46 -2.63 -0.64 -2.96
C PHE A 46 -1.44 -1.59 -3.07
N GLN A 47 -1.62 -2.79 -2.54
CA GLN A 47 -0.76 -3.93 -2.84
C GLN A 47 -1.47 -4.78 -3.89
N VAL A 48 -0.82 -4.97 -5.04
CA VAL A 48 -1.38 -5.75 -6.14
C VAL A 48 -0.63 -7.08 -6.21
N PHE A 49 -1.38 -8.14 -6.00
CA PHE A 49 -0.93 -9.53 -6.15
C PHE A 49 -1.34 -10.02 -7.55
N TYR A 50 -0.40 -10.51 -8.34
CA TYR A 50 -0.67 -10.90 -9.73
C TYR A 50 0.11 -12.16 -10.14
N PRO A 51 -0.40 -12.97 -11.10
CA PRO A 51 0.34 -14.11 -11.64
C PRO A 51 1.66 -13.65 -12.28
N CYS A 52 2.76 -14.34 -11.98
CA CYS A 52 4.06 -14.05 -12.59
C CYS A 52 4.80 -15.31 -13.03
N GLU A 53 5.65 -15.17 -14.04
CA GLU A 53 6.43 -16.30 -14.58
C GLU A 53 7.58 -16.71 -13.65
N SER A 54 8.23 -15.75 -13.01
CA SER A 54 9.30 -15.98 -12.04
C SER A 54 9.01 -15.30 -10.71
N SER A 55 8.94 -16.08 -9.62
CA SER A 55 9.15 -15.50 -8.30
C SER A 55 10.64 -15.16 -8.20
N LYS A 56 11.01 -13.88 -8.34
CA LYS A 56 12.30 -13.46 -7.78
C LYS A 56 12.18 -13.76 -6.29
N ASN A 57 12.83 -14.82 -5.83
CA ASN A 57 12.98 -15.12 -4.42
C ASN A 57 13.75 -13.95 -3.82
N SER A 58 13.04 -12.88 -3.45
CA SER A 58 13.56 -11.94 -2.49
C SER A 58 13.77 -12.77 -1.23
N ARG A 59 15.03 -13.14 -0.96
CA ARG A 59 15.45 -13.79 0.30
C ARG A 59 15.10 -12.93 1.52
N PHE A 60 14.71 -11.69 1.29
CA PHE A 60 14.19 -10.78 2.28
C PHE A 60 12.67 -10.70 2.12
N GLY A 61 11.95 -11.10 3.18
CA GLY A 61 10.56 -10.69 3.32
C GLY A 61 10.45 -9.21 2.98
N THR A 62 9.45 -8.86 2.18
CA THR A 62 9.13 -7.52 1.69
C THR A 62 9.78 -6.44 2.55
N ASN A 63 10.80 -5.76 2.00
CA ASN A 63 11.41 -4.62 2.68
C ASN A 63 10.30 -3.61 2.89
N TRP A 64 9.84 -3.51 4.14
CA TRP A 64 9.06 -2.36 4.58
C TRP A 64 9.98 -1.15 4.48
N LEU A 65 9.44 -0.08 3.90
CA LEU A 65 10.09 1.19 3.63
C LEU A 65 11.04 1.60 4.78
N ASP A 66 12.35 1.51 4.54
CA ASP A 66 13.28 2.48 5.11
C ASP A 66 13.39 3.65 4.14
N LYS A 67 13.41 4.86 4.72
CA LYS A 67 13.46 6.16 4.06
C LYS A 67 14.76 6.38 3.27
#